data_AF-A0A7S4CE78-F1
#
_entry.id   AF-A0A7S4CE78-F1
#
_cell.length_a   1.000
_cell.length_b   1.000
_cell.length_c   1.000
_cell.angle_alpha   90.00
_cell.angle_beta   90.00
_cell.angle_gamma   90.00
#
_symmetry.space_group_name_H-M   'P 1'
#
loop_
_entity.id
_entity.type
_entity.pdbx_description
1 polymer ?
#
loop_
_entity_poly.entity_id
_entity_poly.type
_entity_poly.pdbx_seq_one_letter_code
_entity_poly.pdbx_strand_id
1 'polypeptide(L)'
;FFRDSLDMTGMARKIQPKARWLRTLEPALQLCDNLKKAVSELPESERTTSFSNQVDNILKKLEALNENAPSMKRGEVKHQGKECNDQLEKLQRKLNTQKDAKKDTQEWQCGKCAASNPWQRARCIMCNELRVDIRSLRIKSGDWICACGVINYKKYTACRACAKEVRAEDVLGPEFFTKHGAEAKRQPQDEAAKDGPSPPTTETAVAQQAVAANEKEAPTASPADLPACLDWNCQCGARNHARREACYKCGIRR
;
A
#
# COMPACT_ATOMS: atom_id res chain seq x y z
N PHE A 1 33.06 -11.96 -70.56
CA PHE A 1 33.76 -12.62 -69.44
C PHE A 1 33.56 -11.77 -68.19
N PHE A 2 33.24 -12.39 -67.06
CA PHE A 2 32.70 -11.84 -65.80
C PHE A 2 31.18 -11.69 -65.73
N ARG A 3 30.55 -12.84 -65.48
CA ARG A 3 29.21 -12.94 -64.89
C ARG A 3 29.26 -14.07 -63.85
N ASP A 4 30.02 -13.86 -62.80
CA ASP A 4 30.06 -14.76 -61.64
C ASP A 4 28.82 -14.50 -60.79
N SER A 5 27.81 -15.33 -61.07
CA SER A 5 26.59 -15.49 -60.31
C SER A 5 26.93 -16.16 -58.98
N LEU A 6 27.19 -15.37 -57.94
CA LEU A 6 27.19 -15.84 -56.56
C LEU A 6 25.76 -16.25 -56.18
N ASP A 7 25.51 -17.54 -56.29
CA ASP A 7 24.30 -18.19 -55.80
C ASP A 7 24.25 -18.15 -54.26
N MET A 8 23.60 -17.11 -53.74
CA MET A 8 23.33 -16.94 -52.30
C MET A 8 22.03 -17.66 -51.86
N THR A 9 21.41 -18.50 -52.71
CA THR A 9 20.13 -19.14 -52.38
C THR A 9 20.26 -20.46 -51.59
N GLY A 10 21.48 -20.98 -51.40
CA GLY A 10 21.73 -22.23 -50.65
C GLY A 10 21.79 -22.11 -49.12
N MET A 11 21.84 -20.91 -48.53
CA MET A 11 21.87 -20.71 -47.07
C MET A 11 20.49 -20.36 -46.48
N ALA A 12 19.41 -20.80 -47.14
CA ALA A 12 18.07 -20.71 -46.60
C ALA A 12 17.92 -21.65 -45.38
N ARG A 13 18.15 -21.06 -44.21
CA ARG A 13 17.41 -21.33 -42.97
C ARG A 13 17.58 -22.74 -42.39
N LYS A 14 18.80 -23.04 -41.92
CA LYS A 14 18.91 -23.68 -40.60
C LYS A 14 18.45 -22.67 -39.54
N ILE A 15 17.15 -22.36 -39.50
CA ILE A 15 16.55 -21.66 -38.36
C ILE A 15 16.88 -22.56 -37.17
N GLN A 16 17.76 -22.08 -36.29
CA GLN A 16 18.24 -22.86 -35.18
C GLN A 16 17.04 -23.32 -34.34
N PRO A 17 16.95 -24.62 -34.00
CA PRO A 17 15.85 -25.14 -33.17
C PRO A 17 15.73 -24.45 -31.79
N LYS A 18 16.76 -23.66 -31.39
CA LYS A 18 16.72 -22.76 -30.22
C LYS A 18 15.47 -21.88 -30.18
N ALA A 19 14.97 -21.40 -31.32
CA ALA A 19 13.85 -20.45 -31.36
C ALA A 19 12.51 -21.01 -30.85
N ARG A 20 12.30 -22.34 -30.87
CA ARG A 20 11.00 -22.93 -30.53
C ARG A 20 10.81 -23.14 -29.02
N TRP A 21 11.89 -23.41 -28.30
CA TRP A 21 11.87 -23.68 -26.86
C TRP A 21 11.87 -22.39 -26.03
N LEU A 22 12.54 -21.35 -26.53
CA LEU A 22 12.57 -20.02 -25.92
C LEU A 22 11.16 -19.51 -25.62
N ARG A 23 10.21 -19.65 -26.55
CA ARG A 23 8.81 -19.23 -26.32
C ARG A 23 8.13 -19.91 -25.13
N THR A 24 8.58 -21.10 -24.74
CA THR A 24 8.02 -21.82 -23.58
C THR A 24 8.63 -21.31 -22.26
N LEU A 25 9.90 -20.91 -22.28
CA LEU A 25 10.63 -20.46 -21.09
C LEU A 25 10.57 -18.94 -20.87
N GLU A 26 10.27 -18.18 -21.91
CA GLU A 26 10.27 -16.71 -21.90
C GLU A 26 9.37 -16.06 -20.83
N PRO A 27 8.14 -16.54 -20.57
CA PRO A 27 7.36 -16.01 -19.46
C PRO A 27 8.03 -16.18 -18.10
N ALA A 28 8.72 -17.31 -17.87
CA ALA A 28 9.41 -17.60 -16.61
C ALA A 28 10.66 -16.74 -16.45
N LEU A 29 11.43 -16.53 -17.54
CA LEU A 29 12.59 -15.64 -17.54
C LEU A 29 12.17 -14.19 -17.25
N GLN A 30 11.13 -13.69 -17.91
CA GLN A 30 10.59 -12.36 -17.67
C GLN A 30 10.11 -12.18 -16.23
N LEU A 31 9.46 -13.19 -15.65
CA LEU A 31 9.03 -13.18 -14.25
C LEU A 31 10.23 -13.20 -13.29
N CYS A 32 11.29 -13.94 -13.60
CA CYS A 32 12.55 -13.92 -12.86
C CYS A 32 13.16 -12.52 -12.83
N ASP A 33 13.26 -11.83 -13.97
CA ASP A 33 13.82 -10.48 -14.05
C ASP A 33 13.00 -9.46 -13.25
N ASN A 34 11.67 -9.54 -13.36
CA ASN A 34 10.75 -8.72 -12.57
C ASN A 34 10.93 -8.95 -11.07
N LEU A 35 11.10 -10.21 -10.65
CA LEU A 35 11.34 -10.56 -9.24
C LEU A 35 12.70 -10.06 -8.76
N LYS A 36 13.76 -10.21 -9.54
CA LYS A 36 15.10 -9.68 -9.22
C LYS A 36 15.05 -8.16 -9.03
N LYS A 37 14.42 -7.45 -9.96
CA LYS A 37 14.21 -6.01 -9.86
C LYS A 37 13.43 -5.67 -8.59
N ALA A 38 12.29 -6.33 -8.35
CA ALA A 38 11.44 -6.07 -7.18
C ALA A 38 12.14 -6.35 -5.85
N VAL A 39 13.03 -7.34 -5.77
CA VAL A 39 13.86 -7.64 -4.60
C VAL A 39 14.96 -6.60 -4.44
N SER A 40 15.58 -6.14 -5.53
CA SER A 40 16.62 -5.11 -5.49
C SER A 40 16.10 -3.75 -5.00
N GLU A 41 14.82 -3.45 -5.28
CA GLU A 41 14.13 -2.23 -4.83
C GLU A 41 13.69 -2.29 -3.35
N LEU A 42 13.81 -3.43 -2.68
CA LEU A 42 13.54 -3.52 -1.24
C LEU A 42 14.65 -2.85 -0.42
N PRO A 43 14.31 -2.22 0.72
CA PRO A 43 15.30 -1.78 1.70
C PRO A 43 16.22 -2.93 2.13
N GLU A 44 17.48 -2.64 2.46
CA GLU A 44 18.46 -3.66 2.87
C GLU A 44 18.02 -4.49 4.08
N SER A 45 17.35 -3.84 5.05
CA SER A 45 16.77 -4.50 6.21
C SER A 45 15.69 -5.53 5.85
N GLU A 46 15.11 -5.45 4.65
CA GLU A 46 14.02 -6.29 4.16
C GLU A 46 14.47 -7.28 3.08
N ARG A 47 15.68 -7.12 2.55
CA ARG A 47 16.30 -8.09 1.64
C ARG A 47 16.67 -9.33 2.43
N THR A 48 15.69 -10.22 2.63
CA THR A 48 15.97 -11.54 3.18
C THR A 48 16.86 -12.28 2.18
N THR A 49 18.07 -12.65 2.61
CA THR A 49 19.01 -13.45 1.82
C THR A 49 18.34 -14.72 1.27
N SER A 50 17.38 -15.27 2.03
CA SER A 50 16.53 -16.40 1.64
C SER A 50 15.75 -16.17 0.33
N PHE A 51 15.20 -14.97 0.10
CA PHE A 51 14.37 -14.72 -1.09
C PHE A 51 15.23 -14.52 -2.34
N SER A 52 16.34 -13.77 -2.22
CA SER A 52 17.30 -13.62 -3.32
C SER A 52 17.86 -14.98 -3.73
N ASN A 53 18.29 -15.79 -2.77
CA ASN A 53 18.81 -17.13 -3.03
C ASN A 53 17.77 -18.03 -3.72
N GLN A 54 16.49 -17.92 -3.36
CA GLN A 54 15.42 -18.67 -4.02
C GLN A 54 15.23 -18.24 -5.49
N VAL A 55 15.23 -16.94 -5.77
CA VAL A 55 15.13 -16.42 -7.14
C VAL A 55 16.34 -16.84 -7.98
N ASP A 56 17.56 -16.73 -7.44
CA ASP A 56 18.78 -17.13 -8.14
C ASP A 56 18.85 -18.64 -8.38
N ASN A 57 18.38 -19.46 -7.45
CA ASN A 57 18.29 -20.90 -7.63
C ASN A 57 17.31 -21.28 -8.74
N ILE A 58 16.18 -20.58 -8.88
CA ILE A 58 15.24 -20.82 -9.98
C ILE A 58 15.82 -20.33 -11.31
N LEU A 59 16.50 -19.18 -11.32
CA LEU A 59 17.14 -18.69 -12.53
C LEU A 59 18.20 -19.68 -13.04
N LYS A 60 19.07 -20.18 -12.16
CA LYS A 60 20.06 -21.22 -12.52
C LYS A 60 19.40 -22.48 -13.10
N LYS A 61 18.24 -22.88 -12.59
CA LYS A 61 17.47 -24.01 -13.15
C LYS A 61 16.92 -23.69 -14.53
N LEU A 62 16.41 -22.47 -14.76
CA LEU A 62 15.92 -22.03 -16.07
C LEU A 62 17.04 -21.93 -17.10
N GLU A 63 18.22 -21.45 -16.71
CA GLU A 63 19.42 -21.41 -17.54
C GLU A 63 19.87 -22.82 -17.92
N ALA A 64 19.99 -23.72 -16.94
CA ALA A 64 20.31 -25.13 -17.19
C ALA A 64 19.27 -25.81 -18.09
N LEU A 65 17.98 -25.50 -17.92
CA LEU A 65 16.91 -25.97 -18.79
C LEU A 65 17.06 -25.47 -20.23
N ASN A 66 17.44 -24.20 -20.40
CA ASN A 66 17.65 -23.61 -21.71
C ASN A 66 18.86 -24.21 -22.44
N GLU A 67 19.95 -24.47 -21.70
CA GLU A 67 21.16 -25.11 -22.23
C GLU A 67 20.92 -26.57 -22.64
N ASN A 68 20.17 -27.32 -21.82
CA ASN A 68 19.89 -28.75 -22.06
C ASN A 68 18.64 -29.00 -22.91
N ALA A 69 17.83 -27.98 -23.21
CA ALA A 69 16.61 -28.12 -24.00
C ALA A 69 16.78 -28.88 -25.34
N PRO A 70 17.89 -28.74 -26.10
CA PRO A 70 18.08 -29.49 -27.34
C PRO A 70 18.20 -31.00 -27.18
N SER A 71 18.65 -31.50 -26.02
CA SER A 71 18.82 -32.94 -25.74
C SER A 71 17.66 -33.55 -24.95
N MET A 72 16.77 -32.73 -24.39
CA MET A 72 15.64 -33.18 -23.58
C MET A 72 14.37 -33.46 -24.40
N LYS A 73 13.48 -34.31 -23.87
CA LYS A 73 12.17 -34.52 -24.48
C LYS A 73 11.29 -33.28 -24.30
N ARG A 74 10.45 -32.99 -25.30
CA ARG A 74 9.54 -31.84 -25.28
C ARG A 74 8.65 -31.76 -24.02
N GLY A 75 8.17 -32.91 -23.56
CA GLY A 75 7.33 -33.00 -22.36
C GLY A 75 8.07 -32.64 -21.08
N GLU A 76 9.35 -33.03 -20.97
CA GLU A 76 10.19 -32.77 -19.80
C GLU A 76 10.51 -31.29 -19.67
N VAL A 77 10.94 -30.64 -20.76
CA VAL A 77 11.21 -29.19 -20.79
C VAL A 77 9.97 -28.39 -20.39
N LYS A 78 8.79 -28.77 -20.91
CA LYS A 78 7.52 -28.13 -20.54
C LYS A 78 7.17 -28.32 -19.08
N HIS A 79 7.31 -29.53 -18.55
CA HIS A 79 6.97 -29.83 -17.16
C HIS A 79 7.88 -29.08 -16.19
N GLN A 80 9.20 -29.14 -16.42
CA GLN A 80 10.17 -28.44 -15.57
C GLN A 80 10.07 -26.91 -15.69
N GLY A 81 9.79 -26.39 -16.89
CA GLY A 81 9.52 -24.96 -17.09
C GLY A 81 8.27 -24.49 -16.33
N LYS A 82 7.18 -25.28 -16.35
CA LYS A 82 5.98 -25.01 -15.56
C LYS A 82 6.27 -25.02 -14.06
N GLU A 83 7.02 -26.00 -13.57
CA GLU A 83 7.41 -26.07 -12.15
C GLU A 83 8.21 -24.83 -11.71
N CYS A 84 9.16 -24.37 -12.54
CA CYS A 84 9.89 -23.13 -12.27
C CYS A 84 8.95 -21.91 -12.21
N ASN A 85 8.00 -21.81 -13.15
CA ASN A 85 7.01 -20.73 -13.15
C ASN A 85 6.12 -20.76 -11.89
N ASP A 86 5.63 -21.93 -11.49
CA ASP A 86 4.79 -22.10 -10.30
C ASP A 86 5.55 -21.67 -9.03
N GLN A 87 6.85 -21.98 -8.95
CA GLN A 87 7.75 -21.53 -7.87
C GLN A 87 7.92 -20.00 -7.87
N LEU A 88 8.12 -19.37 -9.04
CA LEU A 88 8.23 -17.91 -9.15
C LEU A 88 6.94 -17.20 -8.76
N GLU A 89 5.78 -17.69 -9.19
CA GLU A 89 4.49 -17.13 -8.77
C GLU A 89 4.28 -17.24 -7.25
N LYS A 90 4.70 -18.36 -6.65
CA LYS A 90 4.65 -18.56 -5.20
C LYS A 90 5.54 -17.56 -4.47
N LEU A 91 6.74 -17.29 -4.99
CA LEU A 91 7.62 -16.24 -4.48
C LEU A 91 6.96 -14.87 -4.61
N GLN A 92 6.47 -14.50 -5.80
CA GLN A 92 5.80 -13.23 -6.02
C GLN A 92 4.63 -13.00 -5.04
N ARG A 93 3.82 -14.02 -4.78
CA ARG A 93 2.74 -13.96 -3.78
C ARG A 93 3.29 -13.67 -2.38
N LYS A 94 4.34 -14.36 -1.94
CA LYS A 94 5.00 -14.10 -0.64
C LYS A 94 5.55 -12.68 -0.54
N LEU A 95 6.20 -12.19 -1.60
CA LEU A 95 6.73 -10.82 -1.63
C LEU A 95 5.60 -9.79 -1.49
N ASN A 96 4.49 -10.00 -2.19
CA ASN A 96 3.32 -9.13 -2.08
C ASN A 96 2.73 -9.18 -0.66
N THR A 97 2.62 -10.36 -0.05
CA THR A 97 2.17 -10.50 1.35
C THR A 97 3.09 -9.76 2.33
N GLN A 98 4.41 -9.82 2.14
CA GLN A 98 5.34 -9.05 2.98
C GLN A 98 5.16 -7.53 2.80
N LYS A 99 5.00 -7.06 1.56
CA LYS A 99 4.71 -5.65 1.27
C LYS A 99 3.40 -5.18 1.91
N ASP A 100 2.35 -5.99 1.85
CA ASP A 100 1.06 -5.67 2.47
C ASP A 100 1.14 -5.72 4.01
N ALA A 101 1.83 -6.69 4.60
CA ALA A 101 2.05 -6.77 6.05
C ALA A 101 2.81 -5.54 6.60
N LYS A 102 3.81 -5.05 5.86
CA LYS A 102 4.51 -3.81 6.23
C LYS A 102 3.58 -2.60 6.14
N LYS A 103 2.74 -2.54 5.11
CA LYS A 103 1.77 -1.45 4.97
C LYS A 103 0.80 -1.42 6.16
N ASP A 104 0.44 -2.57 6.72
CA ASP A 104 -0.37 -2.66 7.94
C ASP A 104 0.33 -2.11 9.19
N THR A 105 1.67 -2.11 9.23
CA THR A 105 2.47 -1.50 10.33
C THR A 105 2.70 0.00 10.16
N GLN A 106 2.39 0.57 9.00
CA GLN A 106 2.57 1.99 8.78
C GLN A 106 1.60 2.79 9.67
N GLU A 107 2.05 3.94 10.17
CA GLU A 107 1.18 4.88 10.85
C GLU A 107 0.87 6.08 9.94
N TRP A 108 -0.28 6.71 10.14
CA TRP A 108 -0.62 7.98 9.52
C TRP A 108 -0.88 9.04 10.58
N GLN A 109 -0.44 10.26 10.30
CA GLN A 109 -0.63 11.40 11.19
C GLN A 109 -1.92 12.13 10.82
N CYS A 110 -2.73 12.45 11.82
CA CYS A 110 -3.95 13.23 11.61
C CYS A 110 -3.61 14.68 11.29
N GLY A 111 -4.05 15.19 10.15
CA GLY A 111 -3.82 16.60 9.76
C GLY A 111 -4.46 17.63 10.71
N LYS A 112 -5.45 17.23 11.52
CA LYS A 112 -6.15 18.12 12.46
C LYS A 112 -5.48 18.20 13.83
N CYS A 113 -5.02 17.08 14.38
CA CYS A 113 -4.50 17.02 15.76
C CYS A 113 -3.12 16.37 15.89
N ALA A 114 -2.44 16.11 14.76
CA ALA A 114 -1.11 15.49 14.67
C ALA A 114 -0.94 14.10 15.31
N ALA A 115 -2.01 13.50 15.85
CA ALA A 115 -1.93 12.19 16.47
C ALA A 115 -1.52 11.11 15.45
N SER A 116 -0.64 10.20 15.86
CA SER A 116 -0.28 9.03 15.06
C SER A 116 -1.35 7.94 15.18
N ASN A 117 -1.70 7.33 14.05
CA ASN A 117 -2.79 6.36 13.95
C ASN A 117 -2.35 5.14 13.15
N PRO A 118 -2.79 3.92 13.51
CA PRO A 118 -2.57 2.74 12.68
C PRO A 118 -3.16 2.91 11.26
N TRP A 119 -2.44 2.46 10.23
CA TRP A 119 -2.88 2.54 8.82
C TRP A 119 -4.29 2.00 8.58
N GLN A 120 -4.66 0.96 9.32
CA GLN A 120 -5.96 0.28 9.19
C GLN A 120 -7.16 1.12 9.67
N ARG A 121 -6.91 2.24 10.36
CA ARG A 121 -7.96 3.17 10.79
C ARG A 121 -8.14 4.26 9.75
N ALA A 122 -9.39 4.46 9.32
CA ALA A 122 -9.77 5.61 8.52
C ALA A 122 -10.03 6.86 9.36
N ARG A 123 -10.30 6.73 10.66
CA ARG A 123 -10.55 7.85 11.58
C ARG A 123 -9.49 7.97 12.65
N CYS A 124 -9.15 9.21 12.99
CA CYS A 124 -8.17 9.52 14.02
C CYS A 124 -8.61 8.97 15.39
N ILE A 125 -7.67 8.38 16.13
CA ILE A 125 -7.93 7.87 17.49
C ILE A 125 -8.23 8.98 18.49
N MET A 126 -7.71 10.19 18.27
CA MET A 126 -7.85 11.31 19.21
C MET A 126 -9.06 12.18 18.92
N CYS A 127 -9.24 12.62 17.67
CA CYS A 127 -10.27 13.60 17.31
C CYS A 127 -11.37 13.05 16.41
N ASN A 128 -11.33 11.74 16.08
CA ASN A 128 -12.28 11.05 15.19
C ASN A 128 -12.40 11.62 13.77
N GLU A 129 -11.53 12.57 13.40
CA GLU A 129 -11.45 13.16 12.07
C GLU A 129 -11.12 12.09 11.04
N LEU A 130 -11.79 12.14 9.89
CA LEU A 130 -11.55 11.21 8.80
C LEU A 130 -10.20 11.55 8.16
N ARG A 131 -9.41 10.52 7.87
CA ARG A 131 -8.16 10.67 7.13
C ARG A 131 -8.45 11.33 5.78
N VAL A 132 -7.71 12.38 5.42
CA VAL A 132 -7.93 13.12 4.17
C VAL A 132 -7.63 12.25 2.94
N ASP A 133 -6.60 11.42 3.03
CA ASP A 133 -6.19 10.50 1.96
C ASP A 133 -6.74 9.09 2.18
N ILE A 134 -8.03 8.93 1.91
CA ILE A 134 -8.73 7.63 1.98
C ILE A 134 -8.38 6.77 0.75
N ARG A 135 -7.93 7.39 -0.35
CA ARG A 135 -7.58 6.69 -1.59
C ARG A 135 -6.40 5.74 -1.37
N SER A 136 -5.42 6.13 -0.56
CA SER A 136 -4.29 5.26 -0.25
C SER A 136 -4.67 4.02 0.58
N LEU A 137 -5.85 4.01 1.20
CA LEU A 137 -6.35 2.90 2.02
C LEU A 137 -6.86 1.70 1.19
N ARG A 138 -6.84 1.77 -0.16
CA ARG A 138 -7.29 0.70 -1.08
C ARG A 138 -8.71 0.18 -0.76
N ILE A 139 -9.58 1.04 -0.26
CA ILE A 139 -10.98 0.71 0.02
C ILE A 139 -11.67 0.42 -1.32
N LYS A 140 -12.31 -0.76 -1.42
CA LYS A 140 -13.07 -1.17 -2.60
C LYS A 140 -14.55 -0.88 -2.43
N SER A 141 -15.29 -0.87 -3.55
CA SER A 141 -16.75 -0.76 -3.50
C SER A 141 -17.36 -1.88 -2.65
N GLY A 142 -18.17 -1.49 -1.67
CA GLY A 142 -18.81 -2.37 -0.69
C GLY A 142 -17.99 -2.64 0.57
N ASP A 143 -16.74 -2.17 0.67
CA ASP A 143 -16.07 -2.07 1.97
C ASP A 143 -16.73 -0.98 2.81
N TRP A 144 -16.61 -1.09 4.14
CA TRP A 144 -17.33 -0.23 5.08
C TRP A 144 -16.43 0.22 6.23
N ILE A 145 -16.67 1.41 6.76
CA ILE A 145 -15.91 1.98 7.88
C ILE A 145 -16.80 1.93 9.11
N CYS A 146 -16.42 1.10 10.08
CA CYS A 146 -17.16 1.03 11.35
C CYS A 146 -17.09 2.39 12.07
N ALA A 147 -18.10 2.70 12.89
CA ALA A 147 -18.09 3.87 13.79
C ALA A 147 -16.82 3.96 14.67
N CYS A 148 -16.17 2.83 14.97
CA CYS A 148 -14.88 2.83 15.68
C CYS A 148 -13.68 3.25 14.81
N GLY A 149 -13.89 3.61 13.55
CA GLY A 149 -12.88 4.08 12.60
C GLY A 149 -12.13 3.00 11.84
N VAL A 150 -12.43 1.71 12.03
CA VAL A 150 -11.73 0.59 11.38
C VAL A 150 -12.40 0.26 10.04
N ILE A 151 -11.57 0.08 9.01
CA ILE A 151 -12.02 -0.40 7.70
C ILE A 151 -12.25 -1.90 7.75
N ASN A 152 -13.40 -2.32 7.24
CA ASN A 152 -13.82 -3.72 7.11
C ASN A 152 -14.08 -4.04 5.63
N TYR A 153 -13.72 -5.26 5.24
CA TYR A 153 -14.04 -5.77 3.91
C TYR A 153 -15.53 -6.06 3.76
N LYS A 154 -16.05 -5.94 2.54
CA LYS A 154 -17.44 -6.26 2.17
C LYS A 154 -17.98 -7.59 2.72
N LYS A 155 -17.13 -8.61 2.84
CA LYS A 155 -17.52 -9.95 3.31
C LYS A 155 -17.83 -10.02 4.81
N TYR A 156 -17.45 -9.01 5.60
CA TYR A 156 -17.69 -9.00 7.03
C TYR A 156 -19.02 -8.34 7.34
N THR A 157 -19.86 -9.04 8.09
CA THR A 157 -21.13 -8.54 8.65
C THR A 157 -20.95 -7.83 9.98
N ALA A 158 -19.77 -7.96 10.61
CA ALA A 158 -19.41 -7.31 11.87
C ALA A 158 -17.97 -6.78 11.84
N CYS A 159 -17.70 -5.76 12.65
CA CYS A 159 -16.41 -5.07 12.66
C CYS A 159 -15.34 -5.98 13.25
N ARG A 160 -14.21 -6.15 12.54
CA ARG A 160 -13.09 -7.01 12.99
C ARG A 160 -12.42 -6.55 14.28
N ALA A 161 -12.62 -5.29 14.69
CA ALA A 161 -12.00 -4.72 15.89
C ALA A 161 -12.94 -4.67 17.10
N CYS A 162 -14.22 -4.36 16.89
CA CYS A 162 -15.19 -4.16 17.98
C CYS A 162 -16.41 -5.08 17.93
N ALA A 163 -16.50 -5.97 16.95
CA ALA A 163 -17.58 -6.93 16.75
C ALA A 163 -19.00 -6.34 16.55
N LYS A 164 -19.15 -5.01 16.41
CA LYS A 164 -20.43 -4.38 16.07
C LYS A 164 -20.84 -4.68 14.64
N GLU A 165 -22.11 -4.97 14.41
CA GLU A 165 -22.66 -5.24 13.09
C GLU A 165 -22.56 -4.02 12.17
N VAL A 166 -22.48 -4.29 10.87
CA VAL A 166 -22.50 -3.25 9.84
C VAL A 166 -23.87 -2.58 9.80
N ARG A 167 -23.90 -1.25 9.82
CA ARG A 167 -25.11 -0.47 9.57
C ARG A 167 -25.14 0.01 8.12
N ALA A 168 -26.32 0.28 7.59
CA ALA A 168 -26.46 0.77 6.22
C ALA A 168 -25.67 2.08 5.99
N GLU A 169 -25.61 2.96 6.99
CA GLU A 169 -24.83 4.20 6.94
C GLU A 169 -23.31 4.02 7.01
N ASP A 170 -22.82 2.87 7.48
CA ASP A 170 -21.38 2.59 7.56
C ASP A 170 -20.81 2.08 6.22
N VAL A 171 -21.69 1.60 5.33
CA VAL A 171 -21.32 1.16 3.98
C VAL A 171 -21.00 2.39 3.13
N LEU A 172 -19.79 2.42 2.60
CA LEU A 172 -19.37 3.51 1.73
C LEU A 172 -20.13 3.39 0.41
N GLY A 173 -21.18 4.18 0.27
CA GLY A 173 -21.97 4.27 -0.95
C GLY A 173 -21.12 4.74 -2.15
N PRO A 174 -21.62 4.56 -3.38
CA PRO A 174 -20.95 5.03 -4.59
C PRO A 174 -20.65 6.54 -4.54
N GLU A 175 -21.51 7.32 -3.87
CA GLU A 175 -21.35 8.76 -3.61
C GLU A 175 -20.05 9.13 -2.89
N PHE A 176 -19.56 8.25 -2.02
CA PHE A 176 -18.30 8.48 -1.32
C PHE A 176 -17.12 8.44 -2.29
N PHE A 177 -17.16 7.52 -3.26
CA PHE A 177 -16.12 7.37 -4.27
C PHE A 177 -16.20 8.46 -5.35
N THR A 178 -17.38 9.02 -5.64
CA THR A 178 -17.50 10.13 -6.59
C THR A 178 -16.94 11.42 -5.99
N LYS A 179 -17.38 11.80 -4.78
CA LYS A 179 -16.93 13.01 -4.09
C LYS A 179 -15.44 13.00 -3.80
N HIS A 180 -14.92 11.91 -3.25
CA HIS A 180 -13.51 11.81 -2.92
C HIS A 180 -12.64 11.26 -4.04
N GLY A 181 -13.18 10.84 -5.19
CA GLY A 181 -12.47 10.22 -6.31
C GLY A 181 -12.21 11.12 -7.53
N ALA A 182 -13.05 12.12 -7.78
CA ALA A 182 -12.94 12.96 -8.98
C ALA A 182 -11.84 14.03 -8.94
N GLU A 183 -11.49 14.54 -7.75
CA GLU A 183 -10.75 15.82 -7.66
C GLU A 183 -9.21 15.72 -7.85
N ALA A 184 -8.59 14.57 -7.63
CA ALA A 184 -7.12 14.42 -7.72
C ALA A 184 -6.55 14.23 -9.14
N LYS A 185 -7.28 14.58 -10.21
CA LYS A 185 -6.74 14.53 -11.59
C LYS A 185 -6.19 15.85 -12.12
N ARG A 186 -6.19 16.94 -11.34
CA ARG A 186 -5.56 18.21 -11.74
C ARG A 186 -4.93 18.92 -10.54
N GLN A 187 -3.69 18.57 -10.22
CA GLN A 187 -2.75 19.58 -9.76
C GLN A 187 -1.84 19.88 -10.96
N PRO A 188 -1.80 21.12 -11.47
CA PRO A 188 -0.74 21.53 -12.38
C PRO A 188 0.56 21.44 -11.59
N GLN A 189 1.47 20.57 -12.01
CA GLN A 189 2.85 20.65 -11.54
C GLN A 189 3.44 21.90 -12.18
N ASP A 190 3.80 22.84 -11.32
CA ASP A 190 4.67 23.99 -11.51
C ASP A 190 5.48 23.98 -12.82
N GLU A 191 4.97 24.69 -13.84
CA GLU A 191 5.82 25.30 -14.86
C GLU A 191 6.48 26.53 -14.24
N ALA A 192 7.71 26.36 -13.76
CA ALA A 192 8.56 27.44 -13.31
C ALA A 192 8.94 28.36 -14.48
N ALA A 193 8.21 29.48 -14.61
CA ALA A 193 8.66 30.63 -15.38
C ALA A 193 9.80 31.35 -14.64
N LYS A 194 10.87 31.62 -15.40
CA LYS A 194 12.02 32.45 -15.05
C LYS A 194 11.64 33.94 -15.15
N ASP A 195 12.50 34.77 -14.54
CA ASP A 195 12.62 36.25 -14.61
C ASP A 195 11.74 36.98 -13.58
N GLY A 196 12.19 37.91 -12.73
CA GLY A 196 13.41 38.69 -12.50
C GLY A 196 13.06 39.77 -11.43
N PRO A 197 14.00 40.51 -10.82
CA PRO A 197 13.77 41.19 -9.53
C PRO A 197 13.53 42.72 -9.54
N SER A 198 12.87 43.19 -8.45
CA SER A 198 12.87 44.53 -7.80
C SER A 198 11.97 45.65 -8.38
N PRO A 199 11.56 46.71 -7.60
CA PRO A 199 12.02 47.13 -6.26
C PRO A 199 10.90 47.40 -5.20
N PRO A 200 11.26 47.80 -3.95
CA PRO A 200 10.30 48.09 -2.87
C PRO A 200 10.03 49.59 -2.72
N THR A 201 8.79 49.95 -2.38
CA THR A 201 8.45 51.29 -1.86
C THR A 201 7.33 51.22 -0.81
N THR A 202 7.65 51.80 0.37
CA THR A 202 6.81 52.59 1.32
C THR A 202 5.52 51.98 1.86
N GLU A 203 5.40 51.68 3.17
CA GLU A 203 5.24 52.55 4.35
C GLU A 203 3.78 52.55 4.86
N THR A 204 3.64 52.39 6.19
CA THR A 204 2.66 53.05 7.08
C THR A 204 1.63 52.18 7.82
N ALA A 205 1.67 52.38 9.15
CA ALA A 205 0.61 52.35 10.16
C ALA A 205 0.13 51.01 10.75
N VAL A 206 0.76 50.68 11.89
CA VAL A 206 0.15 50.66 13.24
C VAL A 206 -1.39 50.77 13.29
N ALA A 207 -2.03 49.68 13.72
CA ALA A 207 -3.27 49.75 14.49
C ALA A 207 -3.34 48.55 15.45
N GLN A 208 -3.11 48.83 16.73
CA GLN A 208 -3.47 47.95 17.83
C GLN A 208 -4.99 47.99 18.01
N GLN A 209 -5.65 46.83 18.04
CA GLN A 209 -7.00 46.72 18.56
C GLN A 209 -7.07 45.61 19.61
N ALA A 210 -7.58 46.01 20.76
CA ALA A 210 -7.79 45.21 21.95
C ALA A 210 -8.84 44.11 21.70
N VAL A 211 -8.52 42.89 22.09
CA VAL A 211 -9.46 41.79 22.22
C VAL A 211 -10.13 41.88 23.59
N ALA A 212 -11.40 42.28 23.59
CA ALA A 212 -12.29 42.16 24.74
C ALA A 212 -12.63 40.68 24.97
N ALA A 213 -12.46 40.24 26.22
CA ALA A 213 -12.88 38.94 26.71
C ALA A 213 -14.38 38.75 26.52
N ASN A 214 -14.76 37.63 25.93
CA ASN A 214 -16.14 37.17 25.87
C ASN A 214 -16.15 35.72 26.36
N GLU A 215 -16.27 35.57 27.68
CA GLU A 215 -16.47 34.29 28.35
C GLU A 215 -17.87 33.79 28.02
N LYS A 216 -17.99 32.97 26.98
CA LYS A 216 -19.16 32.11 26.78
C LYS A 216 -18.94 30.82 27.54
N GLU A 217 -19.74 30.63 28.58
CA GLU A 217 -19.87 29.41 29.35
C GLU A 217 -20.01 28.20 28.42
N ALA A 218 -19.11 27.23 28.60
CA ALA A 218 -19.14 25.97 27.87
C ALA A 218 -20.30 25.09 28.36
N PRO A 219 -21.06 24.44 27.47
CA PRO A 219 -22.11 23.51 27.86
C PRO A 219 -21.50 22.32 28.60
N THR A 220 -21.98 22.07 29.81
CA THR A 220 -21.67 20.91 30.64
C THR A 220 -22.26 19.66 29.96
N ALA A 221 -21.47 19.01 29.11
CA ALA A 221 -21.86 17.75 28.49
C ALA A 221 -22.00 16.66 29.57
N SER A 222 -23.15 16.00 29.59
CA SER A 222 -23.43 14.89 30.50
C SER A 222 -22.48 13.71 30.20
N PRO A 223 -21.92 13.01 31.21
CA PRO A 223 -20.94 11.93 31.03
C PRO A 223 -21.41 10.71 30.20
N ALA A 224 -22.68 10.65 29.82
CA ALA A 224 -23.28 9.51 29.12
C ALA A 224 -23.00 9.47 27.60
N ASP A 225 -22.55 10.57 26.98
CA ASP A 225 -22.44 10.68 25.52
C ASP A 225 -21.01 10.60 24.96
N LEU A 226 -20.01 10.31 25.80
CA LEU A 226 -18.64 10.15 25.32
C LEU A 226 -18.47 8.84 24.54
N PRO A 227 -17.86 8.86 23.33
CA PRO A 227 -17.66 7.68 22.52
C PRO A 227 -16.98 6.57 23.32
N ALA A 228 -17.64 5.41 23.41
CA ALA A 228 -17.22 4.23 24.17
C ALA A 228 -15.90 3.56 23.66
N CYS A 229 -15.03 4.30 22.96
CA CYS A 229 -13.84 3.80 22.30
C CYS A 229 -12.53 4.47 22.75
N LEU A 230 -12.55 5.41 23.71
CA LEU A 230 -11.33 6.05 24.21
C LEU A 230 -10.78 5.35 25.46
N ASP A 231 -9.54 4.88 25.38
CA ASP A 231 -8.76 4.45 26.55
C ASP A 231 -8.64 5.61 27.57
N TRP A 232 -8.59 5.31 28.86
CA TRP A 232 -8.45 6.32 29.93
C TRP A 232 -7.19 6.09 30.77
N ASN A 233 -6.56 7.17 31.24
CA ASN A 233 -5.38 7.09 32.09
C ASN A 233 -5.79 7.15 33.56
N CYS A 234 -5.39 6.16 34.35
CA CYS A 234 -5.60 6.16 35.79
C CYS A 234 -4.54 7.03 36.49
N GLN A 235 -4.88 7.59 37.66
CA GLN A 235 -3.97 8.35 38.52
C GLN A 235 -2.70 7.56 38.91
N CYS A 236 -2.75 6.22 38.90
CA CYS A 236 -1.56 5.39 39.13
C CYS A 236 -0.61 5.30 37.91
N GLY A 237 -0.86 6.09 36.85
CA GLY A 237 -0.09 6.11 35.60
C GLY A 237 -0.43 5.00 34.59
N ALA A 238 -1.42 4.15 34.87
CA ALA A 238 -1.78 3.06 33.98
C ALA A 238 -2.80 3.50 32.91
N ARG A 239 -2.56 3.15 31.64
CA ARG A 239 -3.54 3.31 30.55
C ARG A 239 -4.51 2.13 30.53
N ASN A 240 -5.81 2.41 30.60
CA ASN A 240 -6.89 1.43 30.68
C ASN A 240 -7.76 1.45 29.43
N HIS A 241 -8.30 0.30 29.04
CA HIS A 241 -9.26 0.23 27.94
C HIS A 241 -10.57 0.94 28.28
N ALA A 242 -11.19 1.56 27.26
CA ALA A 242 -12.48 2.26 27.36
C ALA A 242 -13.59 1.46 28.07
N ARG A 243 -13.58 0.13 27.89
CA ARG A 243 -14.56 -0.82 28.45
C ARG A 243 -14.38 -1.12 29.95
N ARG A 244 -13.24 -0.76 30.54
CA ARG A 244 -12.99 -1.01 31.97
C ARG A 244 -13.53 0.15 32.79
N GLU A 245 -14.37 -0.17 33.77
CA GLU A 245 -14.82 0.81 34.77
C GLU A 245 -13.77 1.05 35.86
N ALA A 246 -12.83 0.10 36.04
CA ALA A 246 -11.80 0.12 37.07
C ALA A 246 -10.40 -0.13 36.48
N CYS A 247 -9.39 0.50 37.08
CA CYS A 247 -8.02 0.41 36.65
C CYS A 247 -7.52 -1.04 36.74
N TYR A 248 -6.91 -1.57 35.68
CA TYR A 248 -6.37 -2.93 35.68
C TYR A 248 -5.22 -3.10 36.67
N LYS A 249 -4.53 -2.01 37.01
CA LYS A 249 -3.37 -2.03 37.89
C LYS A 249 -3.73 -1.78 39.36
N CYS A 250 -4.56 -0.76 39.65
CA CYS A 250 -4.86 -0.38 41.04
C CYS A 250 -6.34 -0.54 41.46
N GLY A 251 -7.24 -0.96 40.56
CA GLY A 251 -8.66 -1.17 40.87
C GLY A 251 -9.50 0.10 41.04
N ILE A 252 -8.89 1.29 41.04
CA ILE A 252 -9.62 2.57 41.16
C ILE A 252 -10.54 2.77 39.96
N ARG A 253 -11.80 3.13 40.22
CA ARG A 253 -12.78 3.46 39.17
C ARG A 253 -12.46 4.80 38.51
N ARG A 254 -12.73 4.88 37.21
CA ARG A 254 -12.50 6.11 36.42
C ARG A 254 -13.40 7.27 36.85
#